data_AF-A0A661JIS3-F1
#
_entry.id   AF-A0A661JIS3-F1
#
_cell.length_a   1.000
_cell.length_b   1.000
_cell.length_c   1.000
_cell.angle_alpha   90.00
_cell.angle_beta   90.00
_cell.angle_gamma   90.00
#
_symmetry.space_group_name_H-M   'P 1'
#
loop_
_entity.id
_entity.type
_entity.pdbx_description
1 polymer ?
#
loop_
_entity_poly.entity_id
_entity_poly.type
_entity_poly.pdbx_seq_one_letter_code
_entity_poly.pdbx_strand_id
1 'polypeptide(L)'
;LWFNVREGLLQRGKPDFLILSPLSYHRGLRKDDIEEENYKKPVNQAKEAIIAQWEMIRTPTKALSIASREKELRAKLGLSSQAGTFTNCFGCQTCTTVCPVVANYENPKEVLGLLPHQIMHAAGLGLRDLALGSRMLWDCLTCYQCQEQCPQGVAVTDVLYELKNLAIRNINESCSQSMENKV
;
A
#
# COMPACT_ATOMS: atom_id res chain seq x y z
N LEU A 1 9.39 -12.52 -27.13
CA LEU A 1 9.66 -11.13 -27.56
C LEU A 1 9.16 -10.12 -26.51
N TRP A 2 7.85 -10.01 -26.26
CA TRP A 2 7.27 -9.01 -25.33
C TRP A 2 7.79 -9.07 -23.88
N PHE A 3 8.04 -10.27 -23.35
CA PHE A 3 8.61 -10.43 -22.00
C PHE A 3 9.98 -9.75 -21.86
N ASN A 4 10.91 -10.06 -22.78
CA ASN A 4 12.26 -9.49 -22.76
C ASN A 4 12.25 -7.96 -22.97
N VAL A 5 11.33 -7.45 -23.79
CA VAL A 5 11.14 -6.00 -23.95
C VAL A 5 10.71 -5.37 -22.63
N ARG A 6 9.76 -5.97 -21.92
CA ARG A 6 9.31 -5.48 -20.61
C ARG A 6 10.43 -5.54 -19.57
N GLU A 7 11.19 -6.63 -19.49
CA GLU A 7 12.34 -6.71 -18.57
C GLU A 7 13.40 -5.65 -18.91
N GLY A 8 13.68 -5.43 -20.19
CA GLY A 8 14.58 -4.36 -20.63
C GLY A 8 14.07 -2.96 -20.27
N LEU A 9 12.75 -2.73 -20.23
CA LEU A 9 12.16 -1.47 -19.76
C LEU A 9 12.29 -1.31 -18.24
N LEU A 10 12.03 -2.37 -17.47
CA LEU A 10 12.17 -2.37 -16.00
C LEU A 10 13.61 -2.08 -15.57
N GLN A 11 14.60 -2.51 -16.35
CA GLN A 11 16.02 -2.25 -16.10
C GLN A 11 16.44 -0.79 -16.34
N ARG A 12 15.66 0.03 -17.05
CA ARG A 12 15.98 1.46 -17.32
C ARG A 12 15.80 2.37 -16.10
N GLY A 13 15.42 1.82 -14.95
CA GLY A 13 15.46 2.51 -13.65
C GLY A 13 14.30 3.45 -13.36
N LYS A 14 13.27 3.52 -14.22
CA LYS A 14 12.01 4.18 -13.89
C LYS A 14 11.13 3.23 -13.07
N PRO A 15 10.58 3.64 -11.92
CA PRO A 15 9.70 2.78 -11.14
C PRO A 15 8.41 2.49 -11.92
N ASP A 16 8.13 1.21 -12.17
CA ASP A 16 6.85 0.73 -12.72
C ASP A 16 6.03 0.11 -11.59
N PHE A 17 4.97 0.79 -11.17
CA PHE A 17 4.12 0.34 -10.07
C PHE A 17 3.25 -0.88 -10.43
N LEU A 18 3.05 -1.19 -11.72
CA LEU A 18 2.31 -2.37 -12.13
C LEU A 18 3.03 -3.66 -11.71
N ILE A 19 4.33 -3.59 -11.39
CA ILE A 19 5.08 -4.72 -10.86
C ILE A 19 4.60 -5.16 -9.46
N LEU A 20 3.96 -4.26 -8.71
CA LEU A 20 3.39 -4.51 -7.39
C LEU A 20 1.91 -4.93 -7.43
N SER A 21 1.40 -5.20 -8.63
CA SER A 21 0.02 -5.61 -8.87
C SER A 21 -0.04 -7.03 -9.42
N PRO A 22 -1.22 -7.67 -9.49
CA PRO A 22 -1.39 -8.97 -10.15
C PRO A 22 -0.89 -9.02 -11.60
N LEU A 23 -0.68 -7.87 -12.27
CA LEU A 23 -0.11 -7.81 -13.62
C LEU A 23 1.37 -8.22 -13.70
N SER A 24 2.03 -8.45 -12.55
CA SER A 24 3.35 -9.07 -12.48
C SER A 24 3.31 -10.60 -12.34
N TYR A 25 2.13 -11.21 -12.29
CA TYR A 25 1.97 -12.66 -12.10
C TYR A 25 2.76 -13.48 -13.13
N HIS A 26 2.64 -13.15 -14.42
CA HIS A 26 3.42 -13.80 -15.48
C HIS A 26 4.94 -13.66 -15.28
N ARG A 27 5.41 -12.53 -14.73
CA ARG A 27 6.81 -12.33 -14.39
C ARG A 27 7.24 -13.22 -13.23
N GLY A 28 6.39 -13.39 -12.21
CA GLY A 28 6.61 -14.32 -11.11
C GLY A 28 6.70 -15.79 -11.56
N LEU A 29 5.86 -16.22 -12.50
CA LEU A 29 5.92 -17.57 -13.07
C LEU A 29 7.21 -17.87 -13.83
N ARG A 30 7.89 -16.82 -14.32
CA ARG A 30 9.15 -16.92 -15.07
C ARG A 30 10.35 -16.44 -14.25
N LYS A 31 10.23 -16.49 -12.92
CA LYS A 31 11.31 -16.05 -12.01
C LYS A 31 12.62 -16.76 -12.31
N ASP A 32 12.58 -18.04 -12.64
CA ASP A 32 13.78 -18.86 -12.91
C ASP A 32 14.50 -18.44 -14.22
N ASP A 33 13.81 -17.74 -15.12
CA ASP A 33 14.38 -17.19 -16.36
C ASP A 33 15.08 -15.84 -16.14
N ILE A 34 14.99 -15.25 -14.94
CA ILE A 34 15.51 -13.91 -14.60
C ILE A 34 16.57 -14.04 -13.51
N GLU A 35 17.71 -13.38 -13.69
CA GLU A 35 18.71 -13.25 -12.63
C GLU A 35 18.09 -12.63 -11.36
N GLU A 36 18.45 -13.16 -10.19
CA GLU A 36 17.80 -12.80 -8.91
C GLU A 36 17.82 -11.29 -8.63
N GLU A 37 18.92 -10.61 -8.92
CA GLU A 37 19.07 -9.17 -8.78
C GLU A 37 18.12 -8.41 -9.71
N ASN A 38 18.04 -8.82 -10.97
CA ASN A 38 17.13 -8.25 -11.96
C ASN A 38 15.67 -8.52 -11.61
N TYR A 39 15.37 -9.62 -10.90
CA TYR A 39 14.04 -9.89 -10.39
C TYR A 39 13.65 -8.94 -9.25
N LYS A 40 14.52 -8.78 -8.24
CA LYS A 40 14.23 -8.00 -7.02
C LYS A 40 14.30 -6.49 -7.21
N LYS A 41 15.28 -6.01 -7.98
CA LYS A 41 15.58 -4.57 -8.10
C LYS A 41 14.38 -3.73 -8.54
N PRO A 42 13.62 -4.06 -9.60
CA PRO A 42 12.48 -3.25 -10.01
C PRO A 42 11.34 -3.24 -8.97
N VAL A 43 11.15 -4.34 -8.24
CA VAL A 43 10.17 -4.44 -7.14
C VAL A 43 10.55 -3.51 -6.00
N ASN A 44 11.82 -3.56 -5.58
CA ASN A 44 12.34 -2.70 -4.51
C ASN A 44 12.27 -1.22 -4.90
N GLN A 45 12.66 -0.87 -6.12
CA GLN A 45 12.57 0.50 -6.64
C GLN A 45 11.13 1.03 -6.62
N ALA A 46 10.16 0.22 -7.04
CA ALA A 46 8.75 0.61 -6.99
C ALA A 46 8.29 0.85 -5.54
N LYS A 47 8.61 -0.07 -4.61
CA LYS A 47 8.26 0.06 -3.18
C LYS A 47 8.91 1.29 -2.54
N GLU A 48 10.18 1.53 -2.80
CA GLU A 48 10.92 2.68 -2.27
C GLU A 48 10.38 4.00 -2.79
N ALA A 49 10.03 4.08 -4.08
CA ALA A 49 9.43 5.27 -4.67
C ALA A 49 8.10 5.65 -3.98
N ILE A 50 7.30 4.66 -3.59
CA ILE A 50 6.08 4.89 -2.81
C ILE A 50 6.41 5.38 -1.39
N ILE A 51 7.31 4.69 -0.68
CA ILE A 51 7.65 5.01 0.71
C ILE A 51 8.30 6.41 0.82
N ALA A 52 9.12 6.79 -0.16
CA ALA A 52 9.84 8.07 -0.15
C ALA A 52 8.92 9.29 -0.06
N GLN A 53 7.66 9.19 -0.50
CA GLN A 53 6.70 10.29 -0.43
C GLN A 53 6.16 10.56 0.98
N TRP A 54 6.17 9.56 1.86
CA TRP A 54 5.42 9.63 3.12
C TRP A 54 6.35 9.90 4.31
N GLU A 55 6.43 11.18 4.72
CA GLU A 55 7.33 11.63 5.80
C GLU A 55 7.14 10.90 7.12
N MET A 56 5.90 10.63 7.52
CA MET A 56 5.59 9.99 8.81
C MET A 56 6.08 8.54 8.89
N ILE A 57 6.27 7.86 7.76
CA ILE A 57 6.88 6.52 7.72
C ILE A 57 8.40 6.61 7.77
N ARG A 58 8.98 7.69 7.23
CA ARG A 58 10.43 7.93 7.27
C ARG A 58 10.94 8.38 8.64
N THR A 59 10.11 9.09 9.42
CA THR A 59 10.48 9.64 10.74
C THR A 59 9.44 9.31 11.81
N PRO A 60 9.51 8.11 12.43
CA PRO A 60 8.51 7.65 13.41
C PRO A 60 8.50 8.44 14.73
N THR A 61 9.46 9.33 14.95
CA THR A 61 9.62 10.16 16.17
C THR A 61 8.79 11.45 16.18
N LYS A 62 8.11 11.80 15.08
CA LYS A 62 7.29 13.02 15.03
C LYS A 62 6.03 12.85 15.89
N ALA A 63 5.89 13.65 16.94
CA ALA A 63 4.73 13.61 17.83
C ALA A 63 3.43 13.86 17.05
N LEU A 64 2.42 13.02 17.29
CA LEU A 64 1.09 13.15 16.69
C LEU A 64 0.27 14.20 17.45
N SER A 65 -0.17 15.25 16.76
CA SER A 65 -1.17 16.18 17.31
C SER A 65 -2.58 15.62 17.07
N ILE A 66 -3.25 15.17 18.14
CA ILE A 66 -4.60 14.61 18.11
C ILE A 66 -5.68 15.72 18.05
N ALA A 67 -5.29 16.99 18.18
CA ALA A 67 -6.16 18.08 18.60
C ALA A 67 -7.27 18.53 17.64
N SER A 68 -7.52 17.89 16.50
CA SER A 68 -8.69 18.23 15.66
C SER A 68 -8.98 17.18 14.58
N ARG A 69 -10.27 16.78 14.44
CA ARG A 69 -11.01 16.55 13.15
C ARG A 69 -11.88 15.29 12.98
N GLU A 70 -12.68 14.81 13.93
CA GLU A 70 -13.64 13.71 13.63
C GLU A 70 -14.51 13.92 12.36
N LYS A 71 -14.99 15.15 12.12
CA LYS A 71 -15.90 15.45 11.01
C LYS A 71 -15.21 15.72 9.66
N GLU A 72 -13.92 16.05 9.68
CA GLU A 72 -13.15 16.38 8.46
C GLU A 72 -12.39 15.17 7.89
N LEU A 73 -12.31 14.07 8.64
CA LEU A 73 -11.48 12.90 8.35
C LEU A 73 -12.04 12.02 7.21
N ARG A 74 -13.35 11.72 7.24
CA ARG A 74 -14.05 10.98 6.17
C ARG A 74 -13.98 11.71 4.83
N ALA A 75 -14.25 13.02 4.84
CA ALA A 75 -14.24 13.86 3.65
C ALA A 75 -12.84 13.97 3.03
N LYS A 76 -11.80 13.85 3.85
CA LYS A 76 -10.42 14.03 3.41
C LYS A 76 -9.94 12.85 2.54
N LEU A 77 -10.12 11.60 2.95
CA LEU A 77 -9.61 10.47 2.16
C LEU A 77 -10.31 10.30 0.79
N GLY A 78 -11.52 10.84 0.61
CA GLY A 78 -12.24 10.77 -0.67
C GLY A 78 -12.56 9.34 -1.13
N LEU A 79 -12.74 8.44 -0.16
CA LEU A 79 -13.01 7.03 -0.40
C LEU A 79 -14.49 6.79 -0.72
N SER A 80 -14.79 5.70 -1.42
CA SER A 80 -16.18 5.29 -1.66
C SER A 80 -16.93 4.99 -0.37
N SER A 81 -18.26 4.86 -0.45
CA SER A 81 -19.08 4.42 0.69
C SER A 81 -18.63 3.06 1.23
N GLN A 82 -18.26 2.14 0.35
CA GLN A 82 -17.78 0.80 0.70
C GLN A 82 -16.45 0.89 1.47
N ALA A 83 -15.51 1.67 0.94
CA ALA A 83 -14.24 1.94 1.60
C ALA A 83 -14.33 2.94 2.76
N GLY A 84 -15.51 3.48 3.08
CA GLY A 84 -15.75 4.31 4.28
C GLY A 84 -16.02 3.48 5.55
N THR A 85 -16.23 2.17 5.39
CA THR A 85 -16.59 1.25 6.48
C THR A 85 -15.49 1.05 7.52
N PHE A 86 -14.23 1.47 7.27
CA PHE A 86 -13.15 1.41 8.27
C PHE A 86 -13.49 2.13 9.58
N THR A 87 -14.41 3.11 9.55
CA THR A 87 -14.87 3.81 10.75
C THR A 87 -15.67 2.94 11.72
N ASN A 88 -16.13 1.77 11.29
CA ASN A 88 -16.76 0.76 12.16
C ASN A 88 -15.72 -0.12 12.86
N CYS A 89 -14.43 0.03 12.55
CA CYS A 89 -13.37 -0.77 13.15
C CYS A 89 -13.19 -0.42 14.64
N PHE A 90 -13.19 -1.45 15.49
CA PHE A 90 -12.97 -1.35 16.94
C PHE A 90 -11.67 -2.05 17.38
N GLY A 91 -10.83 -2.47 16.43
CA GLY A 91 -9.49 -2.97 16.73
C GLY A 91 -9.39 -4.42 17.23
N CYS A 92 -10.35 -5.29 16.91
CA CYS A 92 -10.32 -6.72 17.31
C CYS A 92 -9.20 -7.57 16.68
N GLN A 93 -8.49 -7.04 15.68
CA GLN A 93 -7.36 -7.70 15.01
C GLN A 93 -7.69 -8.97 14.20
N THR A 94 -8.96 -9.40 14.09
CA THR A 94 -9.35 -10.56 13.27
C THR A 94 -8.77 -10.49 11.86
N CYS A 95 -8.86 -9.32 11.21
CA CYS A 95 -8.31 -9.08 9.87
C CYS A 95 -6.80 -9.31 9.76
N THR A 96 -6.05 -9.16 10.86
CA THR A 96 -4.62 -9.42 10.93
C THR A 96 -4.35 -10.90 11.15
N THR A 97 -5.09 -11.55 12.07
CA THR A 97 -4.94 -12.98 12.37
C THR A 97 -5.24 -13.87 11.17
N VAL A 98 -6.27 -13.54 10.38
CA VAL A 98 -6.66 -14.35 9.20
C VAL A 98 -5.84 -14.02 7.95
N CYS A 99 -4.94 -13.04 8.01
CA CYS A 99 -4.21 -12.59 6.84
C CYS A 99 -3.03 -13.53 6.54
N PRO A 100 -2.99 -14.20 5.37
CA PRO A 100 -1.88 -15.09 5.03
C PRO A 100 -0.56 -14.33 4.86
N VAL A 101 -0.61 -13.06 4.44
CA VAL A 101 0.58 -12.20 4.30
C VAL A 101 1.21 -11.93 5.65
N VAL A 102 0.40 -11.64 6.67
CA VAL A 102 0.89 -11.40 8.04
C VAL A 102 1.48 -12.69 8.60
N ALA A 103 0.79 -13.83 8.42
CA ALA A 103 1.24 -15.13 8.89
C ALA A 103 2.56 -15.60 8.25
N ASN A 104 2.95 -15.04 7.10
CA ASN A 104 4.17 -15.38 6.39
C ASN A 104 5.45 -14.79 7.02
N TYR A 105 5.34 -13.94 8.04
CA TYR A 105 6.49 -13.30 8.69
C TYR A 105 6.49 -13.54 10.19
N GLU A 106 7.68 -13.79 10.76
CA GLU A 106 7.86 -13.86 12.22
C GLU A 106 7.59 -12.50 12.89
N ASN A 107 8.14 -11.43 12.29
CA ASN A 107 7.98 -10.05 12.76
C ASN A 107 7.25 -9.21 11.68
N PRO A 108 5.93 -9.42 11.47
CA PRO A 108 5.22 -8.83 10.34
C PRO A 108 5.19 -7.31 10.38
N LYS A 109 5.17 -6.69 11.57
CA LYS A 109 5.15 -5.23 11.72
C LYS A 109 6.41 -4.56 11.16
N GLU A 110 7.58 -5.17 11.31
CA GLU A 110 8.85 -4.62 10.82
C GLU A 110 8.92 -4.68 9.29
N VAL A 111 8.38 -5.75 8.70
CA VAL A 111 8.41 -5.96 7.25
C VAL A 111 7.32 -5.15 6.54
N LEU A 112 6.10 -5.17 7.08
CA LEU A 112 4.90 -4.61 6.46
C LEU A 112 4.63 -3.15 6.87
N GLY A 113 5.30 -2.67 7.92
CA GLY A 113 5.12 -1.34 8.51
C GLY A 113 3.87 -1.24 9.38
N LEU A 114 2.70 -1.52 8.80
CA LEU A 114 1.42 -1.56 9.53
C LEU A 114 0.66 -2.83 9.18
N LEU A 115 -0.02 -3.38 10.19
CA LEU A 115 -0.92 -4.51 10.03
C LEU A 115 -2.31 -4.03 9.59
N PRO A 116 -3.16 -4.89 8.98
CA PRO A 116 -4.48 -4.49 8.47
C PRO A 116 -5.33 -3.68 9.46
N HIS A 117 -5.43 -4.10 10.73
CA HIS A 117 -6.19 -3.36 11.75
C HIS A 117 -5.60 -1.98 12.05
N GLN A 118 -4.27 -1.87 12.03
CA GLN A 118 -3.56 -0.61 12.27
C GLN A 118 -3.78 0.38 11.12
N ILE A 119 -3.91 -0.11 9.88
CA ILE A 119 -4.25 0.73 8.73
C ILE A 119 -5.68 1.26 8.86
N MET A 120 -6.64 0.45 9.31
CA MET A 120 -8.00 0.93 9.55
C MET A 120 -8.02 2.04 10.61
N HIS A 121 -7.22 1.89 11.68
CA HIS A 121 -7.11 2.91 12.72
C HIS A 121 -6.39 4.17 12.21
N ALA A 122 -5.30 4.02 11.45
CA ALA A 122 -4.59 5.14 10.84
C ALA A 122 -5.52 5.92 9.89
N ALA A 123 -6.35 5.23 9.11
CA ALA A 123 -7.37 5.84 8.28
C ALA A 123 -8.45 6.55 9.11
N GLY A 124 -8.92 5.93 10.19
CA GLY A 124 -9.88 6.51 11.14
C GLY A 124 -9.37 7.79 11.81
N LEU A 125 -8.09 7.83 12.17
CA LEU A 125 -7.40 9.01 12.71
C LEU A 125 -6.94 9.99 11.62
N GLY A 126 -7.12 9.63 10.34
CA GLY A 126 -6.65 10.35 9.15
C GLY A 126 -5.17 10.67 9.13
N LEU A 127 -4.38 9.75 9.70
CA LEU A 127 -2.94 9.69 9.55
C LEU A 127 -2.64 9.14 8.15
N ARG A 128 -2.91 9.97 7.12
CA ARG A 128 -2.86 9.56 5.71
C ARG A 128 -1.53 8.99 5.32
N ASP A 129 -0.44 9.64 5.73
CA ASP A 129 0.92 9.22 5.38
C ASP A 129 1.21 7.81 5.87
N LEU A 130 0.76 7.48 7.09
CA LEU A 130 0.87 6.14 7.66
C LEU A 130 0.00 5.14 6.90
N ALA A 131 -1.24 5.52 6.59
CA ALA A 131 -2.20 4.66 5.90
C ALA A 131 -1.83 4.40 4.43
N LEU A 132 -1.16 5.33 3.74
CA LEU A 132 -0.85 5.26 2.31
C LEU A 132 0.55 4.72 2.00
N GLY A 133 1.50 4.88 2.92
CA GLY A 133 2.87 4.41 2.69
C GLY A 133 3.19 3.04 3.31
N SER A 134 2.23 2.39 3.97
CA SER A 134 2.43 1.05 4.53
C SER A 134 2.73 0.01 3.42
N ARG A 135 3.74 -0.84 3.64
CA ARG A 135 4.09 -1.93 2.70
C ARG A 135 2.98 -2.98 2.60
N MET A 136 2.19 -3.17 3.65
CA MET A 136 1.03 -4.06 3.65
C MET A 136 0.03 -3.76 2.52
N LEU A 137 -0.10 -2.51 2.09
CA LEU A 137 -0.91 -2.16 0.92
C LEU A 137 -0.42 -2.93 -0.29
N TRP A 138 0.88 -2.93 -0.56
CA TRP A 138 1.47 -3.54 -1.75
C TRP A 138 1.58 -5.05 -1.66
N ASP A 139 1.72 -5.59 -0.45
CA ASP A 139 1.80 -7.03 -0.23
C ASP A 139 0.41 -7.69 -0.07
N CYS A 140 -0.67 -6.90 0.05
CA CYS A 140 -2.03 -7.42 0.11
C CYS A 140 -2.42 -8.18 -1.16
N LEU A 141 -2.71 -9.48 -0.99
CA LEU A 141 -3.11 -10.44 -2.04
C LEU A 141 -4.56 -10.31 -2.51
N THR A 142 -5.34 -9.38 -1.96
CA THR A 142 -6.77 -9.20 -2.28
C THR A 142 -7.57 -10.52 -2.18
N CYS A 143 -7.29 -11.32 -1.14
CA CYS A 143 -7.91 -12.63 -0.93
C CYS A 143 -9.24 -12.60 -0.16
N TYR A 144 -9.69 -11.42 0.27
CA TYR A 144 -10.95 -11.17 0.97
C TYR A 144 -11.17 -11.81 2.36
N GLN A 145 -10.28 -12.69 2.83
CA GLN A 145 -10.37 -13.33 4.16
C GLN A 145 -10.63 -12.33 5.31
N CYS A 146 -9.93 -11.20 5.32
CA CYS A 146 -10.07 -10.19 6.37
C CYS A 146 -11.43 -9.47 6.38
N GLN A 147 -12.08 -9.39 5.23
CA GLN A 147 -13.37 -8.74 5.04
C GLN A 147 -14.50 -9.69 5.44
N GLU A 148 -14.46 -10.93 4.95
CA GLU A 148 -15.47 -11.96 5.25
C GLU A 148 -15.52 -12.30 6.75
N GLN A 149 -14.39 -12.23 7.45
CA GLN A 149 -14.29 -12.55 8.87
C GLN A 149 -14.48 -11.34 9.79
N CYS A 150 -14.74 -10.14 9.25
CA CYS A 150 -14.86 -8.94 10.09
C CYS A 150 -16.20 -8.92 10.85
N PRO A 151 -16.19 -8.95 12.21
CA PRO A 151 -17.44 -8.94 12.99
C PRO A 151 -18.18 -7.59 12.98
N GLN A 152 -17.59 -6.55 12.39
CA GLN A 152 -18.21 -5.24 12.19
C GLN A 152 -18.52 -4.94 10.71
N GLY A 153 -18.34 -5.92 9.82
CA GLY A 153 -18.60 -5.76 8.39
C GLY A 153 -17.71 -4.70 7.72
N VAL A 154 -16.50 -4.48 8.23
CA VAL A 154 -15.54 -3.57 7.59
C VAL A 154 -15.07 -4.19 6.28
N ALA A 155 -15.20 -3.46 5.19
CA ALA A 155 -14.72 -3.86 3.86
C ALA A 155 -13.19 -3.69 3.74
N VAL A 156 -12.43 -4.39 4.60
CA VAL A 156 -10.99 -4.17 4.77
C VAL A 156 -10.23 -4.27 3.44
N THR A 157 -10.58 -5.24 2.58
CA THR A 157 -9.91 -5.43 1.30
C THR A 157 -10.16 -4.25 0.37
N ASP A 158 -11.40 -3.78 0.31
CA ASP A 158 -11.81 -2.65 -0.53
C ASP A 158 -11.17 -1.34 -0.04
N VAL A 159 -11.09 -1.14 1.27
CA VAL A 159 -10.36 -0.01 1.88
C VAL A 159 -8.89 -0.04 1.44
N LEU A 160 -8.20 -1.18 1.58
CA LEU A 160 -6.80 -1.30 1.16
C LEU A 160 -6.63 -1.05 -0.33
N TYR A 161 -7.54 -1.57 -1.16
CA TYR A 161 -7.51 -1.37 -2.61
C TYR A 161 -7.62 0.11 -3.00
N GLU A 162 -8.55 0.85 -2.41
CA GLU A 162 -8.69 2.28 -2.69
C GLU A 162 -7.51 3.10 -2.17
N LEU A 163 -6.94 2.75 -1.01
CA LEU A 163 -5.72 3.36 -0.50
C LEU A 163 -4.53 3.14 -1.45
N LYS A 164 -4.38 1.95 -2.05
CA LYS A 164 -3.36 1.70 -3.11
C LYS A 164 -3.54 2.66 -4.28
N ASN A 165 -4.77 2.79 -4.79
CA ASN A 165 -5.08 3.65 -5.93
C ASN A 165 -4.87 5.13 -5.60
N LEU A 166 -5.18 5.56 -4.38
CA LEU A 166 -4.91 6.91 -3.91
C LEU A 166 -3.40 7.18 -3.81
N ALA A 167 -2.62 6.21 -3.31
CA ALA A 167 -1.16 6.33 -3.25
C ALA A 167 -0.54 6.53 -4.65
N ILE A 168 -0.95 5.74 -5.66
CA ILE A 168 -0.46 5.91 -7.04
C ILE A 168 -0.86 7.26 -7.63
N ARG A 169 -2.10 7.71 -7.42
CA ARG A 169 -2.55 9.02 -7.92
C ARG A 169 -1.67 10.15 -7.39
N ASN A 170 -1.41 10.16 -6.08
CA ASN A 170 -0.54 11.16 -5.45
C ASN A 170 0.90 11.13 -6.02
N ILE A 171 1.42 9.93 -6.29
CA ILE A 171 2.74 9.78 -6.92
C ILE A 171 2.74 10.38 -8.33
N ASN A 172 1.76 10.04 -9.16
CA ASN A 172 1.69 10.53 -10.53
C ASN A 172 1.52 12.05 -10.60
N GLU A 173 0.70 12.63 -9.71
CA GLU A 173 0.53 14.08 -9.59
C GLU A 173 1.84 14.78 -9.22
N SER A 174 2.56 14.27 -8.22
CA SER A 174 3.86 14.82 -7.83
C SER A 174 4.93 14.71 -8.92
N CYS A 175 4.89 13.65 -9.73
CA CYS A 175 5.81 13.44 -10.84
C CYS A 175 5.52 14.42 -12.00
N SER A 176 4.23 14.66 -12.29
CA SER A 176 3.79 15.61 -13.31
C SER A 176 4.19 17.05 -12.95
N GLN A 177 4.01 17.45 -11.69
CA GLN A 177 4.44 18.76 -11.17
C GLN A 177 5.96 18.96 -11.20
N SER A 178 6.73 17.87 -11.03
CA SER A 178 8.20 17.90 -11.12
C SER A 178 8.73 18.04 -12.56
N MET A 179 7.91 17.68 -13.55
CA MET A 179 8.22 17.82 -14.98
C MET A 179 7.84 19.22 -15.49
N GLU A 180 6.75 19.81 -15.01
CA GLU A 180 6.36 21.20 -15.33
C GLU A 180 7.31 22.24 -14.73
N ASN A 181 7.83 22.01 -13.51
CA ASN A 181 8.81 22.92 -12.87
C ASN A 181 10.25 22.78 -13.41
N LYS A 182 10.49 21.93 -14.42
CA LYS A 182 11.79 21.72 -15.07
C LYS A 182 11.85 22.23 -16.52
N VAL A 183 10.77 22.84 -17.02
CA VAL A 183 10.69 23.48 -18.34
C VAL A 183 10.84 25.00 -18.20
#